data_AF-A0A2G9N6S5-F1
#
_entry.id   AF-A0A2G9N6S5-F1
#
_cell.length_a   1.000
_cell.length_b   1.000
_cell.length_c   1.000
_cell.angle_alpha   90.00
_cell.angle_beta   90.00
_cell.angle_gamma   90.00
#
_symmetry.space_group_name_H-M   'P 1'
#
loop_
_entity.id
_entity.type
_entity.pdbx_description
1 polymer ?
#
loop_
_entity_poly.entity_id
_entity_poly.type
_entity_poly.pdbx_seq_one_letter_code
_entity_poly.pdbx_strand_id
1 'polypeptide(L)'
;MPSKTKIFFACILLMLLVLVSLLIQGCDEGTTVVRNDGSAQPAGSDTAQSPGQNQGTGQALQQNQTPAVQEQQPAAETEEYTSPPPYTLEKLNEFLPTMDYLIGTDAPSSDVLAVTNMKTYLIFKNVETGEAKLTNEVENYKKADYIIVGSPCSNPAAADMFSKDIAQKGSCKIFPDGEGVIKLKAVSNNHFMLYVGGNNIAETMKAMKVVQYFSNYTLSGTEVRVRGTIDAPLISVVQN
;
A
#
# COMPACT_ATOMS: atom_id res chain seq x y z
N MET A 1 -29.58 21.89 -54.32
CA MET A 1 -29.46 22.03 -52.85
C MET A 1 -28.15 21.37 -52.35
N PRO A 2 -27.04 22.11 -52.18
CA PRO A 2 -25.81 21.56 -51.56
C PRO A 2 -25.19 22.51 -50.51
N SER A 3 -26.00 23.17 -49.67
CA SER A 3 -25.51 24.23 -48.76
C SER A 3 -25.25 23.80 -47.32
N LYS A 4 -25.92 22.75 -46.82
CA LYS A 4 -25.86 22.40 -45.38
C LYS A 4 -24.61 21.61 -45.01
N THR A 5 -24.14 20.73 -45.91
CA THR A 5 -22.97 19.87 -45.65
C THR A 5 -21.67 20.68 -45.54
N LYS A 6 -21.53 21.75 -46.33
CA LYS A 6 -20.32 22.60 -46.30
C LYS A 6 -20.17 23.39 -45.00
N ILE A 7 -21.29 23.84 -44.42
CA ILE A 7 -21.28 24.56 -43.13
C ILE A 7 -20.90 23.63 -42.00
N PHE A 8 -21.39 22.38 -42.01
CA PHE A 8 -21.08 21.40 -40.97
C PHE A 8 -19.58 21.02 -40.94
N PHE A 9 -18.97 20.79 -42.10
CA PHE A 9 -17.53 20.51 -42.19
C PHE A 9 -16.67 21.70 -41.75
N ALA A 10 -17.09 22.94 -42.07
CA ALA A 10 -16.38 24.13 -41.62
C ALA A 10 -16.39 24.28 -40.08
N CYS A 11 -17.51 23.97 -39.41
CA CYS A 11 -17.60 24.01 -37.96
C CYS A 11 -16.72 22.95 -37.28
N ILE A 12 -16.67 21.72 -37.82
CA ILE A 12 -15.81 20.65 -37.29
C ILE A 12 -14.33 21.03 -37.44
N LEU A 13 -13.93 21.55 -38.60
CA LEU A 13 -12.55 21.98 -38.83
C LEU A 13 -12.15 23.13 -37.90
N LEU A 14 -13.06 24.09 -37.66
CA LEU A 14 -12.82 25.20 -36.73
C LEU A 14 -12.67 24.71 -35.28
N MET A 15 -13.51 23.77 -34.84
CA MET A 15 -13.37 23.17 -33.51
C MET A 15 -12.05 22.41 -33.34
N LEU A 16 -11.64 21.64 -34.35
CA LEU A 16 -10.36 20.94 -34.33
C LEU A 16 -9.17 21.91 -34.26
N LEU A 17 -9.21 23.03 -35.01
CA LEU A 17 -8.19 24.06 -34.96
C LEU A 17 -8.06 24.70 -33.58
N VAL A 18 -9.19 25.03 -32.93
CA VAL A 18 -9.20 25.57 -31.56
C VAL A 18 -8.66 24.54 -30.56
N LEU A 19 -9.02 23.25 -30.73
CA LEU A 19 -8.53 22.18 -29.86
C LEU A 19 -7.00 22.02 -29.97
N VAL A 20 -6.45 22.10 -31.19
CA VAL A 20 -5.00 22.02 -31.42
C VAL A 20 -4.27 23.24 -30.85
N SER A 21 -4.83 24.44 -30.97
CA SER A 21 -4.23 25.65 -30.37
C SER A 21 -4.18 25.57 -28.84
N LEU A 22 -5.17 24.96 -28.19
CA LEU A 22 -5.17 24.75 -26.74
C LEU A 22 -4.11 23.74 -26.29
N LEU A 23 -3.74 22.76 -27.13
CA LEU A 23 -2.71 21.78 -26.80
C LEU A 23 -1.27 22.34 -26.90
N ILE A 24 -1.04 23.42 -27.66
CA ILE A 24 0.30 23.98 -27.87
C ILE A 24 0.71 24.95 -26.75
N GLN A 25 -0.23 25.52 -25.99
CA GLN A 25 0.06 26.52 -24.94
C GLN A 25 0.51 25.92 -23.59
N GLY A 26 0.70 24.59 -23.48
CA GLY A 26 0.97 23.90 -22.21
C GLY A 26 2.43 23.58 -21.90
N CYS A 27 3.40 24.02 -22.71
CA CYS A 27 4.82 23.70 -22.53
C CYS A 27 5.67 24.97 -22.37
N ASP A 28 5.59 25.63 -21.23
CA ASP A 28 6.64 26.56 -20.83
C ASP A 28 6.84 26.54 -19.30
N GLU A 29 8.05 26.92 -18.90
CA GLU A 29 8.61 27.09 -17.56
C GLU A 29 9.45 25.94 -16.99
N GLY A 30 10.68 25.90 -17.51
CA GLY A 30 11.83 25.38 -16.79
C GLY A 30 12.08 26.17 -15.50
N THR A 31 12.09 25.47 -14.38
CA THR A 31 12.60 26.00 -13.12
C THR A 31 14.07 25.67 -12.99
N THR A 32 14.94 26.67 -13.17
CA THR A 32 16.35 26.60 -12.75
C THR A 32 16.42 26.59 -11.22
N VAL A 33 16.71 25.43 -10.64
CA VAL A 33 17.05 25.33 -9.21
C VAL A 33 18.44 25.91 -9.00
N VAL A 34 18.50 27.10 -8.38
CA VAL A 34 19.72 27.67 -7.82
C VAL A 34 20.12 26.81 -6.62
N ARG A 35 21.19 26.04 -6.79
CA ARG A 35 21.83 25.24 -5.74
C ARG A 35 22.62 26.20 -4.85
N ASN A 36 22.15 26.44 -3.64
CA ASN A 36 22.84 27.25 -2.65
C ASN A 36 23.67 26.30 -1.77
N ASP A 37 24.96 26.17 -2.10
CA ASP A 37 25.93 25.40 -1.33
C ASP A 37 26.29 26.17 -0.05
N GLY A 38 25.43 26.07 0.95
CA GLY A 38 25.66 26.55 2.31
C GLY A 38 26.34 25.48 3.16
N SER A 39 27.67 25.47 3.16
CA SER A 39 28.49 24.73 4.12
C SER A 39 28.36 25.35 5.51
N ALA A 40 27.53 24.75 6.36
CA ALA A 40 27.50 25.04 7.80
C ALA A 40 27.85 23.77 8.58
N GLN A 41 29.10 23.74 9.03
CA GLN A 41 29.64 22.81 10.00
C GLN A 41 29.31 23.33 11.41
N PRO A 42 28.67 22.53 12.29
CA PRO A 42 28.81 22.74 13.72
C PRO A 42 29.72 21.67 14.30
N ALA A 43 30.91 22.11 14.70
CA ALA A 43 31.64 21.49 15.78
C ALA A 43 30.87 21.76 17.09
N GLY A 44 30.64 20.73 17.90
CA GLY A 44 29.91 20.84 19.15
C GLY A 44 29.87 19.52 19.89
N SER A 45 31.01 19.15 20.46
CA SER A 45 31.14 18.15 21.51
C SER A 45 30.38 18.63 22.74
N ASP A 46 29.41 17.86 23.23
CA ASP A 46 29.01 17.93 24.63
C ASP A 46 28.68 16.53 25.18
N THR A 47 29.60 16.12 26.05
CA THR A 47 29.54 15.00 26.97
C THR A 47 28.52 15.37 28.05
N ALA A 48 27.40 14.65 28.16
CA ALA A 48 26.48 14.80 29.29
C ALA A 48 26.18 13.45 29.94
N GLN A 49 26.58 13.40 31.20
CA GLN A 49 26.54 12.33 32.18
C GLN A 49 25.20 11.60 32.33
N SER A 50 25.31 10.28 32.54
CA SER A 50 24.38 9.45 33.30
C SER A 50 24.25 9.97 34.74
N PRO A 51 23.02 10.04 35.28
CA PRO A 51 22.77 9.26 36.49
C PRO A 51 21.33 8.73 36.59
N GLY A 52 21.15 7.59 37.26
CA GLY A 52 19.84 7.23 37.83
C GLY A 52 19.54 5.74 37.87
N GLN A 53 20.30 4.99 38.66
CA GLN A 53 19.83 3.70 39.17
C GLN A 53 18.60 3.96 40.05
N ASN A 54 17.43 3.49 39.63
CA ASN A 54 16.26 3.42 40.50
C ASN A 54 15.99 1.95 40.81
N GLN A 55 16.51 1.50 41.96
CA GLN A 55 16.22 0.20 42.55
C GLN A 55 14.84 0.26 43.20
N GLY A 56 13.81 -0.16 42.46
CA GLY A 56 12.44 -0.34 42.95
C GLY A 56 12.23 -1.77 43.44
N THR A 57 12.07 -1.90 44.75
CA THR A 57 11.78 -3.09 45.55
C THR A 57 10.63 -3.96 45.02
N GLY A 58 10.87 -5.27 45.05
CA GLY A 58 9.87 -6.29 44.75
C GLY A 58 8.71 -6.32 45.75
N GLN A 59 7.51 -6.49 45.20
CA GLN A 59 6.36 -7.05 45.91
C GLN A 59 5.89 -8.27 45.13
N ALA A 60 6.03 -9.43 45.77
CA ALA A 60 5.54 -10.70 45.28
C ALA A 60 4.00 -10.66 45.30
N LEU A 61 3.39 -10.63 44.12
CA LEU A 61 1.94 -10.84 43.96
C LEU A 61 1.65 -12.33 44.04
N GLN A 62 0.91 -12.72 45.07
CA GLN A 62 0.34 -14.05 45.27
C GLN A 62 -0.54 -14.43 44.07
N GLN A 63 -0.16 -15.53 43.41
CA GLN A 63 -0.93 -16.15 42.34
C GLN A 63 -2.23 -16.74 42.92
N ASN A 64 -3.33 -16.02 42.71
CA ASN A 64 -4.67 -16.54 42.97
C ASN A 64 -5.06 -17.44 41.79
N GLN A 65 -4.92 -18.76 41.98
CA GLN A 65 -5.25 -19.77 40.98
C GLN A 65 -6.76 -19.80 40.78
N THR A 66 -7.22 -19.20 39.68
CA THR A 66 -8.61 -19.29 39.24
C THR A 66 -8.84 -20.68 38.66
N PRO A 67 -9.90 -21.41 39.06
CA PRO A 67 -10.21 -22.73 38.53
C PRO A 67 -10.40 -22.68 37.02
N ALA A 68 -9.75 -23.61 36.31
CA ALA A 68 -9.90 -23.79 34.88
C ALA A 68 -11.36 -24.11 34.54
N VAL A 69 -12.09 -23.11 34.06
CA VAL A 69 -13.38 -23.32 33.40
C VAL A 69 -13.05 -23.97 32.06
N GLN A 70 -13.46 -25.23 31.89
CA GLN A 70 -13.34 -25.94 30.62
C GLN A 70 -14.29 -25.27 29.63
N GLU A 71 -13.74 -24.37 28.81
CA GLU A 71 -14.46 -23.70 27.73
C GLU A 71 -14.81 -24.77 26.70
N GLN A 72 -16.08 -25.14 26.64
CA GLN A 72 -16.61 -26.05 25.62
C GLN A 72 -16.49 -25.35 24.27
N GLN A 73 -15.44 -25.70 23.53
CA GLN A 73 -15.18 -25.20 22.20
C GLN A 73 -16.42 -25.48 21.32
N PRO A 74 -17.11 -24.44 20.80
CA PRO A 74 -18.29 -24.62 19.98
C PRO A 74 -17.97 -25.51 18.78
N ALA A 75 -18.87 -26.45 18.47
CA ALA A 75 -18.74 -27.32 17.31
C ALA A 75 -18.52 -26.44 16.07
N ALA A 76 -17.41 -26.67 15.36
CA ALA A 76 -17.06 -25.91 14.17
C ALA A 76 -18.17 -26.05 13.12
N GLU A 77 -18.94 -24.99 12.92
CA GLU A 77 -19.88 -24.90 11.82
C GLU A 77 -19.12 -25.08 10.51
N THR A 78 -19.50 -26.10 9.75
CA THR A 78 -18.90 -26.40 8.45
C THR A 78 -19.57 -25.48 7.44
N GLU A 79 -19.04 -24.28 7.25
CA GLU A 79 -19.52 -23.41 6.19
C GLU A 79 -19.18 -24.01 4.81
N GLU A 80 -20.19 -24.13 3.96
CA GLU A 80 -20.06 -24.63 2.59
C GLU A 80 -19.20 -23.65 1.77
N TYR A 81 -18.00 -24.09 1.39
CA TYR A 81 -17.04 -23.28 0.63
C TYR A 81 -17.50 -23.17 -0.83
N THR A 82 -18.32 -22.17 -1.15
CA THR A 82 -18.49 -21.76 -2.53
C THR A 82 -17.22 -21.03 -2.96
N SER A 83 -16.50 -21.59 -3.94
CA SER A 83 -15.27 -20.96 -4.47
C SER A 83 -15.56 -19.49 -4.80
N PRO A 84 -14.88 -18.53 -4.16
CA PRO A 84 -15.10 -17.12 -4.45
C PRO A 84 -14.84 -16.85 -5.94
N PRO A 85 -15.52 -15.85 -6.53
CA PRO A 85 -15.20 -15.42 -7.89
C PRO A 85 -13.71 -15.08 -7.97
N PRO A 86 -13.03 -15.29 -9.12
CA PRO A 86 -11.60 -15.02 -9.23
C PRO A 86 -11.36 -13.52 -9.01
N TYR A 87 -10.83 -13.18 -7.85
CA TYR A 87 -10.36 -11.83 -7.55
C TYR A 87 -9.02 -11.64 -8.26
N THR A 88 -8.98 -10.66 -9.15
CA THR A 88 -7.78 -10.37 -9.95
C THR A 88 -7.50 -8.88 -9.96
N LEU A 89 -6.24 -8.50 -10.19
CA LEU A 89 -5.77 -7.12 -10.14
C LEU A 89 -6.32 -6.25 -11.28
N GLU A 90 -6.91 -6.85 -12.32
CA GLU A 90 -7.68 -6.16 -13.35
C GLU A 90 -8.86 -5.37 -12.76
N LYS A 91 -9.40 -5.85 -11.63
CA LYS A 91 -10.56 -5.25 -10.94
C LYS A 91 -10.18 -4.35 -9.77
N LEU A 92 -8.93 -3.88 -9.73
CA LEU A 92 -8.40 -3.07 -8.62
C LEU A 92 -9.30 -1.86 -8.30
N ASN A 93 -9.85 -1.20 -9.31
CA ASN A 93 -10.77 -0.07 -9.15
C ASN A 93 -12.09 -0.43 -8.45
N GLU A 94 -12.55 -1.68 -8.52
CA GLU A 94 -13.82 -2.11 -7.91
C GLU A 94 -13.71 -2.21 -6.39
N PHE A 95 -12.53 -2.54 -5.87
CA PHE A 95 -12.35 -2.81 -4.44
C PHE A 95 -11.56 -1.75 -3.67
N LEU A 96 -10.70 -0.96 -4.31
CA LEU A 96 -9.99 0.12 -3.61
C LEU A 96 -10.89 1.04 -2.75
N PRO A 97 -12.13 1.40 -3.16
CA PRO A 97 -12.96 2.29 -2.37
C PRO A 97 -13.42 1.74 -1.02
N THR A 98 -13.52 0.42 -0.90
CA THR A 98 -14.15 -0.25 0.24
C THR A 98 -13.14 -0.82 1.24
N MET A 99 -11.84 -0.74 0.96
CA MET A 99 -10.80 -1.34 1.78
C MET A 99 -10.21 -0.35 2.78
N ASP A 100 -10.03 -0.82 4.02
CA ASP A 100 -9.22 -0.15 5.03
C ASP A 100 -7.72 -0.41 4.77
N TYR A 101 -6.86 0.48 5.22
CA TYR A 101 -5.40 0.31 5.14
C TYR A 101 -4.88 -0.26 6.45
N LEU A 102 -4.09 -1.32 6.37
CA LEU A 102 -3.49 -1.96 7.55
C LEU A 102 -1.97 -1.79 7.54
N ILE A 103 -1.49 -0.95 8.44
CA ILE A 103 -0.08 -0.62 8.62
C ILE A 103 0.46 -1.46 9.77
N GLY A 104 1.71 -1.93 9.65
CA GLY A 104 2.34 -2.70 10.72
C GLY A 104 2.48 -1.91 12.02
N THR A 105 2.31 -2.57 13.16
CA THR A 105 2.46 -1.94 14.50
C THR A 105 3.86 -1.33 14.68
N ASP A 106 4.89 -2.01 14.17
CA ASP A 106 6.29 -1.57 14.20
C ASP A 106 6.72 -0.95 12.87
N ALA A 107 5.76 -0.48 12.05
CA ALA A 107 6.07 0.10 10.77
C ALA A 107 6.83 1.43 10.94
N PRO A 108 7.83 1.70 10.08
CA PRO A 108 8.48 3.00 10.06
C PRO A 108 7.47 4.08 9.67
N SER A 109 7.68 5.32 10.14
CA SER A 109 6.82 6.47 9.79
C SER A 109 6.66 6.68 8.29
N SER A 110 7.60 6.19 7.49
CA SER A 110 7.53 6.23 6.04
C SER A 110 6.39 5.38 5.45
N ASP A 111 5.98 4.30 6.10
CA ASP A 111 4.83 3.49 5.65
C ASP A 111 3.52 4.26 5.88
N VAL A 112 3.43 4.99 7.00
CA VAL A 112 2.30 5.89 7.30
C VAL A 112 2.22 7.01 6.26
N LEU A 113 3.36 7.58 5.86
CA LEU A 113 3.42 8.58 4.78
C LEU A 113 3.01 7.98 3.43
N ALA A 114 3.42 6.74 3.12
CA ALA A 114 3.04 6.07 1.89
C ALA A 114 1.51 5.89 1.80
N VAL A 115 0.86 5.44 2.89
CA VAL A 115 -0.60 5.36 2.98
C VAL A 115 -1.25 6.73 2.82
N THR A 116 -0.74 7.74 3.54
CA THR A 116 -1.28 9.11 3.50
C THR A 116 -1.24 9.69 2.08
N ASN A 117 -0.12 9.54 1.37
CA ASN A 117 0.06 10.02 0.00
C ASN A 117 -0.89 9.31 -0.97
N MET A 118 -1.03 7.99 -0.85
CA MET A 118 -1.94 7.21 -1.69
C MET A 118 -3.39 7.63 -1.44
N LYS A 119 -3.83 7.71 -0.18
CA LYS A 119 -5.19 8.14 0.18
C LYS A 119 -5.49 9.54 -0.35
N THR A 120 -4.57 10.48 -0.15
CA THR A 120 -4.72 11.86 -0.64
C THR A 120 -4.91 11.90 -2.16
N TYR A 121 -4.15 11.09 -2.89
CA TYR A 121 -4.31 11.01 -4.34
C TYR A 121 -5.65 10.38 -4.77
N LEU A 122 -6.07 9.30 -4.13
CA LEU A 122 -7.35 8.65 -4.43
C LEU A 122 -8.52 9.61 -4.15
N ILE A 123 -8.49 10.31 -3.02
CA ILE A 123 -9.45 11.37 -2.68
C ILE A 123 -9.46 12.47 -3.74
N PHE A 124 -8.28 12.93 -4.19
CA PHE A 124 -8.17 13.91 -5.30
C PHE A 124 -8.78 13.40 -6.61
N LYS A 125 -8.83 12.09 -6.83
CA LYS A 125 -9.50 11.44 -7.96
C LYS A 125 -10.98 11.12 -7.71
N ASN A 126 -11.57 11.63 -6.63
CA ASN A 126 -12.93 11.32 -6.18
C ASN A 126 -13.17 9.82 -5.95
N VAL A 127 -12.13 9.12 -5.50
CA VAL A 127 -12.22 7.73 -5.07
C VAL A 127 -12.31 7.74 -3.55
N GLU A 128 -13.38 7.17 -3.00
CA GLU A 128 -13.50 6.96 -1.54
C GLU A 128 -12.36 6.05 -1.05
N THR A 129 -12.00 6.15 0.21
CA THR A 129 -10.93 5.33 0.77
C THR A 129 -11.29 4.94 2.20
N GLY A 130 -11.00 3.71 2.61
CA GLY A 130 -11.18 3.30 4.00
C GLY A 130 -10.24 4.00 4.97
N GLU A 131 -10.36 3.65 6.24
CA GLU A 131 -9.55 4.18 7.33
C GLU A 131 -8.15 3.56 7.34
N ALA A 132 -7.17 4.26 7.91
CA ALA A 132 -5.85 3.68 8.15
C ALA A 132 -5.78 3.22 9.60
N LYS A 133 -5.43 1.95 9.80
CA LYS A 133 -5.35 1.28 11.11
C LYS A 133 -3.98 0.62 11.26
N LEU A 134 -3.50 0.55 12.48
CA LEU A 134 -2.35 -0.28 12.85
C LEU A 134 -2.82 -1.73 13.05
N THR A 135 -1.93 -2.69 12.81
CA THR A 135 -2.25 -4.11 12.99
C THR A 135 -2.69 -4.50 14.41
N ASN A 136 -2.26 -3.76 15.44
CA ASN A 136 -2.68 -3.98 16.83
C ASN A 136 -4.03 -3.31 17.18
N GLU A 137 -4.58 -2.47 16.31
CA GLU A 137 -5.92 -1.87 16.46
C GLU A 137 -7.01 -2.79 15.88
N VAL A 138 -6.62 -3.86 15.18
CA VAL A 138 -7.52 -4.79 14.51
C VAL A 138 -7.38 -6.18 15.14
N GLU A 139 -8.43 -6.62 15.82
CA GLU A 139 -8.44 -7.92 16.52
C GLU A 139 -8.25 -9.10 15.55
N ASN A 140 -8.92 -9.07 14.40
CA ASN A 140 -8.78 -10.10 13.37
C ASN A 140 -8.89 -9.50 11.97
N TYR A 141 -7.74 -9.32 11.33
CA TYR A 141 -7.65 -8.76 9.99
C TYR A 141 -8.21 -9.69 8.88
N LYS A 142 -8.58 -10.94 9.17
CA LYS A 142 -9.19 -11.87 8.18
C LYS A 142 -10.70 -11.69 8.00
N LYS A 143 -11.32 -10.80 8.79
CA LYS A 143 -12.78 -10.53 8.82
C LYS A 143 -13.21 -9.29 8.03
N ALA A 144 -12.30 -8.65 7.32
CA ALA A 144 -12.62 -7.52 6.44
C ALA A 144 -11.57 -7.41 5.33
N ASP A 145 -11.83 -6.55 4.35
CA ASP A 145 -10.93 -6.31 3.23
C ASP A 145 -9.91 -5.23 3.59
N TYR A 146 -8.62 -5.56 3.45
CA TYR A 146 -7.54 -4.65 3.82
C TYR A 146 -6.47 -4.48 2.73
N ILE A 147 -6.01 -3.25 2.56
CA ILE A 147 -4.77 -2.92 1.85
C ILE A 147 -3.64 -2.99 2.87
N ILE A 148 -2.87 -4.08 2.83
CA ILE A 148 -1.75 -4.31 3.74
C ILE A 148 -0.52 -3.59 3.19
N VAL A 149 -0.01 -2.62 3.94
CA VAL A 149 1.10 -1.76 3.50
C VAL A 149 2.39 -2.05 4.28
N GLY A 150 3.50 -2.12 3.55
CA GLY A 150 4.85 -2.19 4.12
C GLY A 150 5.52 -3.56 4.04
N SER A 151 6.56 -3.76 4.84
CA SER A 151 7.35 -4.99 4.84
C SER A 151 6.71 -6.09 5.71
N PRO A 152 6.81 -7.38 5.32
CA PRO A 152 6.44 -8.49 6.21
C PRO A 152 7.24 -8.53 7.52
N CYS A 153 8.38 -7.82 7.59
CA CYS A 153 9.19 -7.73 8.81
C CYS A 153 8.57 -6.86 9.90
N SER A 154 7.75 -5.86 9.54
CA SER A 154 7.15 -4.90 10.46
C SER A 154 5.62 -4.98 10.50
N ASN A 155 5.01 -5.72 9.57
CA ASN A 155 3.56 -5.87 9.45
C ASN A 155 3.14 -7.35 9.65
N PRO A 156 2.58 -7.71 10.82
CA PRO A 156 2.13 -9.06 11.12
C PRO A 156 1.11 -9.65 10.12
N ALA A 157 0.23 -8.82 9.54
CA ALA A 157 -0.73 -9.29 8.54
C ALA A 157 -0.02 -9.67 7.22
N ALA A 158 0.98 -8.88 6.81
CA ALA A 158 1.84 -9.25 5.69
C ALA A 158 2.66 -10.52 6.01
N ALA A 159 3.18 -10.64 7.24
CA ALA A 159 3.91 -11.83 7.67
C ALA A 159 3.05 -13.10 7.59
N ASP A 160 1.79 -13.07 8.05
CA ASP A 160 0.85 -14.19 7.94
C ASP A 160 0.52 -14.51 6.48
N MET A 161 0.31 -13.47 5.66
CA MET A 161 0.06 -13.60 4.23
C MET A 161 1.18 -14.36 3.50
N PHE A 162 2.44 -14.16 3.90
CA PHE A 162 3.62 -14.80 3.33
C PHE A 162 4.30 -15.81 4.25
N SER A 163 3.58 -16.37 5.23
CA SER A 163 4.15 -17.27 6.25
C SER A 163 4.94 -18.45 5.67
N LYS A 164 4.45 -19.07 4.57
CA LYS A 164 5.16 -20.14 3.86
C LYS A 164 6.50 -19.68 3.26
N ASP A 165 6.51 -18.54 2.59
CA ASP A 165 7.71 -17.98 1.96
C ASP A 165 8.75 -17.59 3.02
N ILE A 166 8.30 -17.01 4.13
CA ILE A 166 9.14 -16.64 5.28
C ILE A 166 9.76 -17.88 5.91
N ALA A 167 8.96 -18.92 6.16
CA ALA A 167 9.44 -20.18 6.71
C ALA A 167 10.48 -20.85 5.80
N GLN A 168 10.24 -20.83 4.48
CA GLN A 168 11.17 -21.40 3.50
C GLN A 168 12.49 -20.62 3.42
N LYS A 169 12.44 -19.28 3.46
CA LYS A 169 13.64 -18.43 3.36
C LYS A 169 14.38 -18.27 4.70
N GLY A 170 13.71 -18.50 5.82
CA GLY A 170 14.22 -18.21 7.17
C GLY A 170 14.37 -16.71 7.46
N SER A 171 13.68 -15.85 6.71
CA SER A 171 13.73 -14.39 6.84
C SER A 171 12.44 -13.74 6.35
N CYS A 172 12.05 -12.63 6.98
CA CYS A 172 10.92 -11.81 6.55
C CYS A 172 11.21 -10.99 5.28
N LYS A 173 12.49 -10.83 4.89
CA LYS A 173 12.90 -10.20 3.63
C LYS A 173 12.79 -11.19 2.48
N ILE A 174 11.56 -11.53 2.10
CA ILE A 174 11.29 -12.64 1.17
C ILE A 174 11.47 -12.27 -0.29
N PHE A 175 11.37 -10.99 -0.65
CA PHE A 175 11.42 -10.56 -2.04
C PHE A 175 12.87 -10.33 -2.52
N PRO A 176 13.13 -10.27 -3.83
CA PRO A 176 14.41 -9.78 -4.35
C PRO A 176 14.60 -8.30 -4.02
N ASP A 177 15.85 -7.90 -3.77
CA ASP A 177 16.16 -6.49 -3.50
C ASP A 177 15.88 -5.63 -4.75
N GLY A 178 15.32 -4.45 -4.53
CA GLY A 178 14.87 -3.55 -5.58
C GLY A 178 13.48 -3.89 -6.15
N GLU A 179 12.76 -4.87 -5.62
CA GLU A 179 11.41 -5.22 -6.06
C GLU A 179 10.34 -4.87 -5.02
N GLY A 180 9.35 -4.09 -5.45
CA GLY A 180 8.05 -4.02 -4.78
C GLY A 180 7.13 -5.13 -5.28
N VAL A 181 6.09 -5.42 -4.53
CA VAL A 181 5.09 -6.46 -4.83
C VAL A 181 3.69 -5.89 -4.57
N ILE A 182 2.80 -6.19 -5.50
CA ILE A 182 1.36 -6.01 -5.36
C ILE A 182 0.75 -7.39 -5.45
N LYS A 183 0.08 -7.85 -4.40
CA LYS A 183 -0.48 -9.21 -4.35
C LYS A 183 -1.87 -9.21 -3.76
N LEU A 184 -2.81 -9.81 -4.47
CA LEU A 184 -4.17 -10.04 -4.02
C LEU A 184 -4.27 -11.47 -3.47
N LYS A 185 -4.85 -11.64 -2.29
CA LYS A 185 -5.02 -12.95 -1.65
C LYS A 185 -6.35 -13.02 -0.90
N ALA A 186 -7.15 -14.05 -1.18
CA ALA A 186 -8.32 -14.36 -0.37
C ALA A 186 -7.90 -14.80 1.05
N VAL A 187 -8.54 -14.25 2.07
CA VAL A 187 -8.29 -14.58 3.48
C VAL A 187 -9.46 -15.29 4.16
N SER A 188 -10.64 -15.20 3.57
CA SER A 188 -11.82 -16.01 3.90
C SER A 188 -12.73 -16.12 2.67
N ASN A 189 -13.92 -16.70 2.81
CA ASN A 189 -14.88 -16.88 1.70
C ASN A 189 -15.25 -15.55 1.03
N ASN A 190 -15.36 -14.49 1.82
CA ASN A 190 -15.88 -13.19 1.39
C ASN A 190 -14.89 -12.04 1.56
N HIS A 191 -13.66 -12.32 2.00
CA HIS A 191 -12.66 -11.28 2.24
C HIS A 191 -11.34 -11.54 1.56
N PHE A 192 -10.71 -10.46 1.12
CA PHE A 192 -9.39 -10.48 0.48
C PHE A 192 -8.49 -9.37 1.02
N MET A 193 -7.20 -9.60 0.87
CA MET A 193 -6.16 -8.63 1.18
C MET A 193 -5.41 -8.25 -0.08
N LEU A 194 -5.17 -6.95 -0.23
CA LEU A 194 -4.24 -6.40 -1.20
C LEU A 194 -2.95 -6.05 -0.47
N TYR A 195 -1.93 -6.88 -0.61
CA TYR A 195 -0.59 -6.54 -0.17
C TYR A 195 0.05 -5.54 -1.15
N VAL A 196 0.62 -4.47 -0.61
CA VAL A 196 1.39 -3.47 -1.36
C VAL A 196 2.64 -3.13 -0.56
N GLY A 197 3.81 -3.57 -1.03
CA GLY A 197 5.04 -3.38 -0.23
C GLY A 197 6.30 -3.96 -0.86
N GLY A 198 7.37 -4.00 -0.07
CA GLY A 198 8.65 -4.62 -0.42
C GLY A 198 9.49 -4.92 0.82
N ASN A 199 10.75 -5.29 0.63
CA ASN A 199 11.69 -5.49 1.75
C ASN A 199 12.05 -4.17 2.45
N ASN A 200 11.94 -3.03 1.77
CA ASN A 200 12.23 -1.70 2.31
C ASN A 200 11.23 -0.62 1.82
N ILE A 201 11.44 0.61 2.30
CA ILE A 201 10.57 1.74 2.00
C ILE A 201 10.58 2.15 0.52
N ALA A 202 11.74 2.12 -0.15
CA ALA A 202 11.82 2.52 -1.55
C ALA A 202 11.01 1.58 -2.44
N GLU A 203 11.03 0.29 -2.14
CA GLU A 203 10.21 -0.73 -2.82
C GLU A 203 8.73 -0.60 -2.49
N THR A 204 8.40 -0.33 -1.23
CA THR A 204 7.03 -0.06 -0.79
C THR A 204 6.45 1.15 -1.53
N MET A 205 7.18 2.26 -1.61
CA MET A 205 6.79 3.46 -2.34
C MET A 205 6.58 3.18 -3.85
N LYS A 206 7.44 2.36 -4.47
CA LYS A 206 7.26 1.95 -5.87
C LYS A 206 5.96 1.18 -6.10
N ALA A 207 5.69 0.18 -5.26
CA ALA A 207 4.45 -0.58 -5.33
C ALA A 207 3.23 0.33 -5.10
N MET A 208 3.30 1.23 -4.12
CA MET A 208 2.25 2.22 -3.85
C MET A 208 2.00 3.15 -5.03
N LYS A 209 3.05 3.60 -5.73
CA LYS A 209 2.92 4.42 -6.94
C LYS A 209 2.14 3.69 -8.03
N VAL A 210 2.40 2.41 -8.25
CA VAL A 210 1.66 1.62 -9.24
C VAL A 210 0.18 1.52 -8.86
N VAL A 211 -0.15 1.27 -7.58
CA VAL A 211 -1.54 1.25 -7.11
C VAL A 211 -2.20 2.63 -7.23
N GLN A 212 -1.49 3.70 -6.88
CA GLN A 212 -1.97 5.08 -7.00
C GLN A 212 -2.34 5.41 -8.46
N TYR A 213 -1.50 5.03 -9.42
CA TYR A 213 -1.71 5.30 -10.84
C TYR A 213 -2.15 4.04 -11.60
N PHE A 214 -2.96 3.18 -10.98
CA PHE A 214 -3.29 1.85 -11.55
C PHE A 214 -3.86 1.92 -12.97
N SER A 215 -4.59 2.98 -13.33
CA SER A 215 -5.13 3.19 -14.69
C SER A 215 -4.06 3.31 -15.78
N ASN A 216 -2.81 3.60 -15.40
CA ASN A 216 -1.67 3.72 -16.31
C ASN A 216 -0.95 2.38 -16.53
N TYR A 217 -1.38 1.32 -15.84
CA TYR A 217 -0.75 0.01 -15.86
C TYR A 217 -1.78 -1.06 -16.24
N THR A 218 -1.37 -2.01 -17.08
CA THR A 218 -2.17 -3.22 -17.32
C THR A 218 -1.86 -4.23 -16.21
N LEU A 219 -2.57 -4.13 -15.09
CA LEU A 219 -2.46 -5.09 -14.00
C LEU A 219 -3.29 -6.33 -14.31
N SER A 220 -2.73 -7.51 -14.07
CA SER A 220 -3.44 -8.77 -14.27
C SER A 220 -3.06 -9.85 -13.28
N GLY A 221 -3.91 -10.88 -13.17
CA GLY A 221 -3.71 -12.01 -12.27
C GLY A 221 -3.80 -11.61 -10.80
N THR A 222 -3.11 -12.34 -9.93
CA THR A 222 -3.16 -12.10 -8.47
C THR A 222 -1.87 -11.46 -7.93
N GLU A 223 -0.82 -11.34 -8.74
CA GLU A 223 0.48 -10.85 -8.28
C GLU A 223 1.25 -10.13 -9.38
N VAL A 224 1.78 -8.96 -9.04
CA VAL A 224 2.63 -8.14 -9.89
C VAL A 224 3.90 -7.77 -9.12
N ARG A 225 5.05 -7.88 -9.79
CA ARG A 225 6.35 -7.38 -9.32
C ARG A 225 6.61 -6.00 -9.87
N VAL A 226 7.16 -5.12 -9.05
CA VAL A 226 7.40 -3.70 -9.36
C VAL A 226 8.88 -3.38 -9.24
N ARG A 227 9.52 -3.11 -10.37
CA ARG A 227 10.93 -2.74 -10.51
C ARG A 227 11.06 -1.27 -10.93
N GLY A 228 12.28 -0.83 -11.24
CA GLY A 228 12.57 0.54 -11.66
C GLY A 228 12.69 1.52 -10.49
N THR A 229 12.36 2.78 -10.74
CA THR A 229 12.41 3.88 -9.75
C THR A 229 11.00 4.23 -9.28
N ILE A 230 10.90 5.07 -8.23
CA ILE A 230 9.61 5.56 -7.72
C ILE A 230 8.87 6.37 -8.80
N ASP A 231 9.59 7.15 -9.60
CA ASP A 231 8.99 8.01 -10.63
C ASP A 231 8.70 7.28 -11.95
N ALA A 232 9.39 6.16 -12.19
CA ALA A 232 9.21 5.33 -13.38
C ALA A 232 9.19 3.84 -12.99
N PRO A 233 8.14 3.38 -12.29
CA PRO A 233 8.05 1.99 -11.90
C PRO A 233 7.71 1.11 -13.11
N LEU A 234 8.33 -0.06 -13.16
CA LEU A 234 8.16 -1.05 -14.22
C LEU A 234 7.46 -2.27 -13.62
N ILE A 235 6.39 -2.74 -14.25
CA ILE A 235 5.63 -3.89 -13.75
C ILE A 235 5.94 -5.17 -14.54
N SER A 236 5.88 -6.30 -13.86
CA SER A 236 5.86 -7.63 -14.49
C SER A 236 4.88 -8.53 -13.77
N VAL A 237 3.97 -9.15 -14.53
CA VAL A 237 2.95 -10.08 -14.02
C VAL A 237 3.61 -11.41 -13.67
N VAL A 238 3.28 -11.96 -12.50
CA VAL A 238 3.72 -13.29 -12.09
C VAL A 238 2.69 -14.31 -12.55
N GLN A 239 3.08 -15.22 -13.44
CA GLN A 239 2.26 -16.36 -13.82
C GLN A 239 2.39 -17.43 -12.74
N ASN A 240 1.36 -17.56 -11.90
CA ASN A 240 1.26 -18.60 -10.87
C ASN A 240 0.50 -19.83 -11.40
#